data_AF-A0A1I6VC55-F1
#
_entry.id   AF-A0A1I6VC55-F1
#
_cell.length_a   1.000
_cell.length_b   1.000
_cell.length_c   1.000
_cell.angle_alpha   90.00
_cell.angle_beta   90.00
_cell.angle_gamma   90.00
#
_symmetry.space_group_name_H-M   'P 1'
#
loop_
_entity.id
_entity.type
_entity.pdbx_description
1 polymer ?
#
loop_
_entity_poly.entity_id
_entity_poly.type
_entity_poly.pdbx_seq_one_letter_code
_entity_poly.pdbx_strand_id
1 'polypeptide(L)'
;MSLRHLWLALALWGTVHPMTHMLGWLSQNGWSLRGLVAAWQANGAVTGLSWDLVITAVTLTLWIVAEVAVRRNWVALLAIPATFLVGVSCGLPLYLWFRSRPI
;
A
#
# COMPACT_ATOMS: atom_id res chain seq x y z
N MET A 1 9.13 -11.97 -18.15
CA MET A 1 8.69 -10.69 -18.78
C MET A 1 7.23 -10.37 -18.49
N SER A 2 6.26 -11.29 -18.67
CA SER A 2 4.83 -11.02 -18.44
C SER A 2 4.48 -10.61 -16.98
N LEU A 3 4.92 -11.37 -15.98
CA LEU A 3 4.51 -11.17 -14.58
C LEU A 3 4.98 -9.82 -13.99
N ARG A 4 6.10 -9.29 -14.48
CA ARG A 4 6.62 -7.98 -14.05
C ARG A 4 5.65 -6.85 -14.44
N HIS A 5 5.14 -6.86 -15.67
CA HIS A 5 4.20 -5.84 -16.13
C HIS A 5 2.85 -5.97 -15.42
N LEU A 6 2.45 -7.20 -15.07
CA LEU A 6 1.27 -7.44 -14.24
C LEU A 6 1.39 -6.76 -12.86
N TRP A 7 2.54 -6.85 -12.20
CA TRP A 7 2.78 -6.16 -10.93
C TRP A 7 2.68 -4.64 -11.06
N LEU A 8 3.22 -4.07 -12.14
CA LEU A 8 3.05 -2.64 -12.41
C LEU A 8 1.58 -2.27 -12.62
N ALA A 9 0.84 -3.04 -13.43
CA ALA A 9 -0.57 -2.79 -13.68
C ALA A 9 -1.40 -2.86 -12.39
N LEU A 10 -1.13 -3.85 -11.53
CA LEU A 10 -1.77 -3.98 -10.23
C LEU A 10 -1.39 -2.85 -9.27
N ALA A 11 -0.14 -2.36 -9.29
CA ALA A 11 0.27 -1.20 -8.49
C ALA A 11 -0.44 0.08 -8.94
N LEU A 12 -0.61 0.28 -10.24
CA LEU A 12 -1.38 1.41 -10.77
C LEU A 12 -2.86 1.31 -10.38
N TRP A 13 -3.47 0.14 -10.56
CA TRP A 13 -4.85 -0.09 -10.14
C TRP A 13 -5.02 0.15 -8.63
N GLY A 14 -4.15 -0.44 -7.83
CA GLY A 14 -4.12 -0.32 -6.37
C GLY A 14 -3.76 1.08 -5.86
N THR A 15 -3.28 1.97 -6.73
CA THR A 15 -3.12 3.40 -6.45
C THR A 15 -4.38 4.17 -6.81
N VAL A 16 -4.87 4.02 -8.03
CA VAL A 16 -5.98 4.82 -8.55
C VAL A 16 -7.27 4.54 -7.77
N HIS A 17 -7.64 3.27 -7.62
CA HIS A 17 -8.94 2.92 -7.04
C HIS A 17 -9.08 3.33 -5.56
N PRO A 18 -8.12 3.06 -4.65
CA PRO A 18 -8.25 3.52 -3.26
C PRO A 18 -8.14 5.04 -3.14
N MET A 19 -7.26 5.69 -3.91
CA MET A 19 -7.09 7.15 -3.85
C MET A 19 -8.33 7.89 -4.35
N THR A 20 -9.05 7.40 -5.36
CA THR A 20 -10.28 8.06 -5.83
C THR A 20 -11.36 8.09 -4.75
N HIS A 21 -11.52 6.99 -3.99
CA HIS A 21 -12.46 6.96 -2.88
C HIS A 21 -12.00 7.81 -1.70
N MET A 22 -10.72 7.72 -1.31
CA MET A 22 -10.19 8.44 -0.15
C MET A 22 -10.14 9.96 -0.38
N LEU A 23 -9.63 10.41 -1.54
CA LEU A 23 -9.57 11.83 -1.89
C LEU A 23 -10.96 12.39 -2.17
N GLY A 24 -11.85 11.61 -2.80
CA GLY A 24 -13.25 11.99 -2.97
C GLY A 24 -13.93 12.25 -1.62
N TRP A 25 -13.78 11.32 -0.67
CA TRP A 25 -14.30 11.49 0.68
C TRP A 25 -13.69 12.69 1.40
N LEU A 26 -12.35 12.86 1.35
CA LEU A 26 -11.67 14.00 1.97
C LEU A 26 -12.16 15.35 1.42
N SER A 27 -12.35 15.45 0.10
CA SER A 27 -12.84 16.67 -0.55
C SER A 27 -14.24 17.07 -0.05
N GLN A 28 -15.08 16.09 0.28
CA GLN A 28 -16.44 16.31 0.78
C GLN A 28 -16.49 16.53 2.30
N ASN A 29 -15.41 16.18 3.03
CA ASN A 29 -15.34 16.20 4.49
C ASN A 29 -14.26 17.18 5.02
N GLY A 30 -13.96 18.22 4.24
CA GLY A 30 -13.09 19.32 4.65
C GLY A 30 -11.63 18.92 4.91
N TRP A 31 -11.14 17.87 4.25
CA TRP A 31 -9.76 17.36 4.40
C TRP A 31 -9.36 16.99 5.85
N SER A 32 -10.34 16.61 6.66
CA SER A 32 -10.12 16.25 8.06
C SER A 32 -9.51 14.85 8.20
N LEU A 33 -8.24 14.77 8.61
CA LEU A 33 -7.59 13.50 8.95
C LEU A 33 -8.27 12.80 10.13
N ARG A 34 -8.74 13.56 11.13
CA ARG A 34 -9.51 13.00 12.25
C ARG A 34 -10.83 12.40 11.77
N GLY A 35 -11.50 13.06 10.82
CA GLY A 35 -12.71 12.56 10.20
C GLY A 35 -12.45 11.27 9.43
N LEU A 36 -11.33 11.18 8.71
CA LEU A 36 -10.96 9.98 7.96
C LEU A 36 -10.75 8.78 8.88
N VAL A 37 -10.05 8.98 10.01
CA VAL A 37 -9.88 7.93 11.03
C VAL A 37 -11.21 7.51 11.63
N ALA A 38 -12.11 8.46 11.92
CA ALA A 38 -13.45 8.13 12.39
C ALA A 38 -14.26 7.33 11.36
N ALA A 39 -14.12 7.64 10.06
CA ALA A 39 -14.78 6.91 8.98
C ALA A 39 -14.27 5.47 8.83
N TRP A 40 -12.96 5.25 8.98
CA TRP A 40 -12.37 3.90 9.04
C TRP A 40 -12.81 3.08 10.25
N GLN A 41 -13.36 3.74 11.27
CA GLN A 41 -13.88 3.14 12.49
C GLN A 41 -15.40 3.28 12.62
N ALA A 42 -16.10 3.58 11.52
CA ALA A 42 -17.53 3.89 11.54
C ALA A 42 -18.41 2.72 11.98
N ASN A 43 -17.96 1.48 11.77
CA ASN A 43 -18.62 0.26 12.21
C ASN A 43 -17.65 -0.92 12.28
N GLY A 44 -18.04 -2.01 12.94
CA GLY A 44 -17.19 -3.17 13.15
C GLY A 44 -16.63 -3.82 11.88
N ALA A 45 -17.35 -3.78 10.76
CA ALA A 45 -16.87 -4.36 9.50
C ALA A 45 -15.74 -3.53 8.88
N VAL A 46 -15.90 -2.20 8.81
CA VAL A 46 -14.85 -1.30 8.29
C VAL A 46 -13.66 -1.23 9.26
N THR A 47 -13.91 -1.26 10.56
CA THR A 47 -12.87 -1.41 11.59
C THR A 47 -12.04 -2.67 11.36
N GLY A 48 -12.70 -3.82 11.13
CA GLY A 48 -12.02 -5.09 10.83
C GLY A 48 -11.14 -5.02 9.59
N LEU A 49 -11.66 -4.46 8.49
CA LEU A 49 -10.88 -4.24 7.25
C LEU A 49 -9.70 -3.28 7.46
N SER A 50 -9.88 -2.24 8.29
CA SER A 50 -8.81 -1.30 8.61
C SER A 50 -7.67 -1.98 9.38
N TRP A 51 -8.00 -2.85 10.34
CA TRP A 51 -7.00 -3.64 11.06
C TRP A 51 -6.29 -4.65 10.15
N ASP A 52 -6.99 -5.29 9.23
CA ASP A 52 -6.40 -6.19 8.23
C ASP A 52 -5.34 -5.46 7.38
N LEU A 53 -5.66 -4.24 6.93
CA LEU A 53 -4.73 -3.37 6.20
C LEU A 53 -3.51 -2.98 7.06
N VAL A 54 -3.71 -2.62 8.32
CA VAL A 54 -2.61 -2.26 9.24
C VAL A 54 -1.67 -3.44 9.46
N ILE A 55 -2.21 -4.62 9.77
CA ILE A 55 -1.40 -5.83 9.98
C ILE A 55 -0.62 -6.16 8.71
N THR A 56 -1.27 -6.12 7.55
CA THR A 56 -0.62 -6.39 6.26
C THR A 56 0.48 -5.36 5.95
N ALA A 57 0.26 -4.08 6.25
CA ALA A 57 1.28 -3.03 6.06
C ALA A 57 2.52 -3.28 6.93
N VAL A 58 2.32 -3.68 8.19
CA VAL A 58 3.42 -4.02 9.11
C VAL A 58 4.17 -5.26 8.61
N THR A 59 3.45 -6.33 8.27
CA THR A 59 4.05 -7.56 7.74
C THR A 59 4.86 -7.28 6.47
N LEU A 60 4.31 -6.51 5.53
CA LEU A 60 5.01 -6.15 4.30
C LEU A 60 6.26 -5.31 4.60
N THR A 61 6.19 -4.34 5.51
CA THR A 61 7.34 -3.51 5.89
C THR A 61 8.47 -4.36 6.47
N LEU A 62 8.16 -5.25 7.41
CA LEU A 62 9.14 -6.16 8.00
C LEU A 62 9.77 -7.06 6.93
N TRP A 63 8.96 -7.59 6.01
CA TRP A 63 9.45 -8.41 4.91
C TRP A 63 10.40 -7.64 3.99
N ILE A 64 10.04 -6.43 3.57
CA ILE A 64 10.88 -5.58 2.72
C ILE A 64 12.24 -5.35 3.39
N VAL A 65 12.25 -4.97 4.67
CA VAL A 65 13.50 -4.71 5.41
C VAL A 65 14.37 -5.96 5.51
N ALA A 66 13.77 -7.11 5.86
CA ALA A 66 14.48 -8.38 5.96
C ALA A 66 15.08 -8.81 4.61
N GLU A 67 14.34 -8.66 3.51
CA GLU A 67 14.83 -9.04 2.18
C GLU A 67 15.93 -8.10 1.68
N VAL A 68 15.78 -6.78 1.89
CA VAL A 68 16.79 -5.78 1.49
C VAL A 68 18.10 -6.00 2.24
N ALA A 69 18.05 -6.41 3.51
CA ALA A 69 19.25 -6.73 4.30
C ALA A 69 20.08 -7.86 3.67
N VAL A 70 19.44 -8.85 3.04
CA VAL A 70 20.11 -10.01 2.41
C VAL A 70 20.47 -9.72 0.95
N ARG A 71 19.51 -9.25 0.14
CA ARG A 71 19.68 -9.06 -1.32
C ARG A 71 20.34 -7.74 -1.70
N ARG A 72 20.48 -6.80 -0.75
CA ARG A 72 20.98 -5.43 -0.98
C ARG A 72 20.24 -4.67 -2.10
N ASN A 73 18.98 -5.03 -2.35
CA ASN A 73 18.13 -4.35 -3.33
C ASN A 73 17.51 -3.09 -2.71
N TRP A 74 18.32 -2.06 -2.49
CA TRP A 74 17.92 -0.82 -1.81
C TRP A 74 16.71 -0.12 -2.45
N VAL A 75 16.51 -0.30 -3.76
CA VAL A 75 15.37 0.28 -4.49
C VAL A 75 14.04 -0.27 -3.96
N ALA A 76 14.00 -1.50 -3.45
CA ALA A 76 12.80 -2.10 -2.90
C ALA A 76 12.28 -1.39 -1.63
N LEU A 77 13.12 -0.61 -0.93
CA LEU A 77 12.69 0.23 0.19
C LEU A 77 11.68 1.30 -0.22
N LEU A 78 11.64 1.70 -1.50
CA LEU A 78 10.63 2.64 -2.02
C LEU A 78 9.19 2.09 -1.95
N ALA A 79 9.02 0.78 -1.79
CA ALA A 79 7.70 0.20 -1.56
C ALA A 79 7.12 0.51 -0.17
N ILE A 80 7.96 0.85 0.82
CA ILE A 80 7.52 1.25 2.17
C ILE A 80 6.74 2.58 2.12
N PRO A 81 7.29 3.70 1.61
CA PRO A 81 6.52 4.93 1.50
C PRO A 81 5.29 4.77 0.59
N ALA A 82 5.37 3.95 -0.46
CA ALA A 82 4.18 3.64 -1.27
C ALA A 82 3.07 2.95 -0.46
N THR A 83 3.43 2.05 0.46
CA THR A 83 2.47 1.36 1.36
C THR A 83 1.73 2.33 2.27
N PHE A 84 2.43 3.31 2.86
CA PHE A 84 1.84 4.23 3.83
C PHE A 84 1.19 5.48 3.21
N LEU A 85 1.71 5.96 2.08
CA LEU A 85 1.19 7.16 1.42
C LEU A 85 0.03 6.86 0.48
N VAL A 86 0.01 5.66 -0.13
CA VAL A 86 -1.02 5.25 -1.10
C VAL A 86 -1.85 4.11 -0.54
N GLY A 87 -1.19 3.08 0.00
CA GLY A 87 -1.86 1.92 0.55
C GLY A 87 -1.14 0.62 0.20
N VAL A 88 -1.46 -0.44 0.95
CA VAL A 88 -0.87 -1.77 0.79
C VAL A 88 -1.14 -2.37 -0.60
N SER A 89 -2.30 -2.03 -1.20
CA SER A 89 -2.69 -2.39 -2.55
C SER A 89 -1.74 -1.85 -3.63
N CYS A 90 -1.02 -0.76 -3.36
CA CYS A 90 0.05 -0.26 -4.24
C CYS A 90 1.42 -0.79 -3.79
N GLY A 91 1.71 -0.75 -2.49
CA GLY A 91 3.00 -1.12 -1.91
C GLY A 91 3.45 -2.55 -2.24
N LEU A 92 2.56 -3.54 -2.07
CA LEU A 92 2.88 -4.94 -2.34
C LEU A 92 3.23 -5.21 -3.82
N PRO A 93 2.37 -4.86 -4.80
CA PRO A 93 2.71 -5.09 -6.21
C PRO A 93 3.92 -4.27 -6.65
N LEU A 94 4.09 -3.04 -6.15
CA LEU A 94 5.29 -2.24 -6.44
C LEU A 94 6.56 -2.93 -5.90
N TYR A 95 6.50 -3.50 -4.70
CA TYR A 95 7.57 -4.30 -4.14
C TYR A 95 7.92 -5.51 -5.01
N LEU A 96 6.91 -6.28 -5.43
CA LEU A 96 7.10 -7.44 -6.31
C LEU A 96 7.73 -7.05 -7.65
N TRP A 97 7.39 -5.87 -8.17
CA TRP A 97 8.03 -5.32 -9.36
C TRP A 97 9.53 -5.07 -9.15
N PHE A 98 9.92 -4.40 -8.07
CA PHE A 98 11.34 -4.16 -7.74
C PHE A 98 12.10 -5.45 -7.50
N ARG A 99 11.47 -6.43 -6.83
CA ARG A 99 12.02 -7.75 -6.55
C ARG A 99 12.24 -8.60 -7.79
N SER A 100 11.42 -8.42 -8.83
CA SER A 100 11.47 -9.22 -10.07
C SER A 100 12.65 -8.88 -11.00
N ARG A 101 13.51 -7.92 -10.64
CA ARG A 101 14.72 -7.60 -11.41
C ARG A 101 15.75 -8.74 -11.25
N PRO A 102 16.38 -9.20 -12.35
CA PRO A 102 17.52 -10.12 -12.25
C PRO A 102 18.60 -9.49 -11.36
N ILE A 103 19.18 -10.31 -10.48
CA ILE A 103 20.31 -9.95 -9.63
C ILE A 103 21.60 -10.02 -10.44
#